data_AF-A0A5C0UH37-F1
#
_entry.id   AF-A0A5C0UH37-F1
#
_cell.length_a   1.000
_cell.length_b   1.000
_cell.length_c   1.000
_cell.angle_alpha   90.00
_cell.angle_beta   90.00
_cell.angle_gamma   90.00
#
_symmetry.space_group_name_H-M   'P 1'
#
loop_
_entity.id
_entity.type
_entity.pdbx_description
1 polymer ?
#
loop_
_entity_poly.entity_id
_entity_poly.type
_entity_poly.pdbx_seq_one_letter_code
_entity_poly.pdbx_strand_id
1 'polypeptide(L)'
;MTFMAFIFFFVSNLVFCEYKTSIQDNLDNILSELQTLSDNKIISKEEFISLRNSMLNVKRKVNFLMINSKVKTLKYDSFIETITGFLPTPSASHNMEEYEYKMYLKEAIKAMSKRDFESAKRKFDYLRVNQTYDLAICYYWIGFINFNQNNLDDAIMNFGIFCKIMDQNNKSEFYLKNKSKIYRALMSMMKIYYKKNEFVKAKSLLKKIKHDHLDEIKSVSDKAIVNSVSLA
;
A
#
# COMPACT_ATOMS: atom_id res chain seq x y z
N MET A 1 -1.43 -8.85 47.07
CA MET A 1 -0.79 -8.83 45.73
C MET A 1 -1.78 -8.83 44.56
N THR A 2 -2.94 -9.49 44.67
CA THR A 2 -3.96 -9.57 43.60
C THR A 2 -4.66 -8.24 43.26
N PHE A 3 -4.90 -7.37 44.24
CA PHE A 3 -5.57 -6.07 44.03
C PHE A 3 -4.74 -5.08 43.19
N MET A 4 -3.42 -5.01 43.44
CA MET A 4 -2.48 -4.18 42.65
C MET A 4 -2.38 -4.66 41.20
N ALA A 5 -2.41 -5.98 40.97
CA ALA A 5 -2.41 -6.55 39.63
C ALA A 5 -3.71 -6.22 38.86
N PHE A 6 -4.84 -6.19 39.56
CA PHE A 6 -6.14 -5.83 38.97
C PHE A 6 -6.22 -4.35 38.60
N ILE A 7 -5.73 -3.45 39.45
CA ILE A 7 -5.65 -2.01 39.14
C ILE A 7 -4.72 -1.77 37.96
N PHE A 8 -3.54 -2.40 37.94
CA PHE A 8 -2.61 -2.27 36.83
C PHE A 8 -3.22 -2.79 35.52
N PHE A 9 -3.91 -3.94 35.56
CA PHE A 9 -4.62 -4.48 34.39
C PHE A 9 -5.75 -3.55 33.93
N PHE A 10 -6.54 -3.01 34.84
CA PHE A 10 -7.65 -2.11 34.52
C PHE A 10 -7.17 -0.78 33.93
N VAL A 11 -6.17 -0.14 34.55
CA VAL A 11 -5.56 1.10 34.06
C VAL A 11 -4.88 0.88 32.71
N SER A 12 -4.17 -0.24 32.53
CA SER A 12 -3.53 -0.57 31.24
C SER A 12 -4.56 -0.77 30.12
N ASN A 13 -5.70 -1.39 30.39
CA ASN A 13 -6.79 -1.54 29.41
C ASN A 13 -7.52 -0.22 29.13
N LEU A 14 -7.70 0.64 30.13
CA LEU A 14 -8.35 1.94 29.96
C LEU A 14 -7.49 2.87 29.09
N VAL A 15 -6.19 2.94 29.39
CA VAL A 15 -5.21 3.67 28.58
C VAL A 15 -5.15 3.08 27.17
N PHE A 16 -5.19 1.76 27.01
CA PHE A 16 -5.22 1.13 25.69
C PHE A 16 -6.48 1.49 24.89
N CYS A 17 -7.65 1.55 25.54
CA CYS A 17 -8.90 1.97 24.91
C CYS A 17 -8.87 3.44 24.48
N GLU A 18 -8.41 4.35 25.35
CA GLU A 18 -8.29 5.79 25.01
C GLU A 18 -7.35 6.02 23.84
N TYR A 19 -6.19 5.35 23.82
CA TYR A 19 -5.25 5.44 22.71
C TYR A 19 -5.83 4.88 21.41
N LYS A 20 -6.59 3.79 21.48
CA LYS A 20 -7.24 3.21 20.31
C LYS A 20 -8.28 4.14 19.71
N THR A 21 -9.13 4.75 20.54
CA THR A 21 -10.12 5.75 20.10
C THR A 21 -9.41 6.97 19.51
N SER A 22 -8.39 7.50 20.18
CA SER A 22 -7.61 8.63 19.67
C SER A 22 -6.95 8.34 18.32
N ILE A 23 -6.42 7.12 18.11
CA ILE A 23 -5.84 6.72 16.82
C ILE A 23 -6.93 6.67 15.74
N GLN A 24 -8.09 6.08 16.06
CA GLN A 24 -9.22 5.99 15.13
C GLN A 24 -9.71 7.39 14.71
N ASP A 25 -9.94 8.28 15.66
CA ASP A 25 -10.41 9.65 15.38
C ASP A 25 -9.42 10.42 14.49
N ASN A 26 -8.12 10.28 14.77
CA ASN A 26 -7.08 10.91 13.93
C ASN A 26 -7.08 10.35 12.50
N LEU A 27 -7.31 9.05 12.33
CA LEU A 27 -7.37 8.43 11.01
C LEU A 27 -8.63 8.85 10.25
N ASP A 28 -9.77 8.96 10.91
CA ASP A 28 -11.02 9.39 10.31
C ASP A 28 -10.93 10.87 9.88
N ASN A 29 -10.29 11.72 10.68
CA ASN A 29 -9.98 13.11 10.30
C ASN A 29 -9.08 13.18 9.06
N ILE A 30 -7.97 12.40 9.05
CA ILE A 30 -7.06 12.34 7.88
C ILE A 30 -7.81 11.86 6.63
N LEU A 31 -8.71 10.88 6.76
CA LEU A 31 -9.53 10.41 5.64
C LEU A 31 -10.48 11.48 5.12
N SER A 32 -11.11 12.24 6.01
CA SER A 32 -11.98 13.36 5.64
C SER A 32 -11.21 14.44 4.90
N GLU A 33 -10.03 14.84 5.40
CA GLU A 33 -9.12 15.78 4.72
C GLU A 33 -8.66 15.26 3.35
N LEU A 34 -8.38 13.96 3.24
CA LEU A 34 -8.01 13.35 1.96
C LEU A 34 -9.16 13.36 0.95
N GLN A 35 -10.39 13.13 1.38
CA GLN A 35 -11.56 13.16 0.51
C GLN A 35 -11.77 14.56 -0.06
N THR A 36 -11.77 15.59 0.81
CA THR A 36 -11.97 16.99 0.39
C THR A 36 -10.86 17.46 -0.55
N LEU A 37 -9.62 17.05 -0.32
CA LEU A 37 -8.50 17.38 -1.20
C LEU A 37 -8.52 16.60 -2.53
N SER A 38 -9.06 15.38 -2.54
CA SER A 38 -9.19 14.60 -3.78
C SER A 38 -10.21 15.21 -4.74
N ASP A 39 -11.25 15.86 -4.21
CA ASP A 39 -12.25 16.56 -5.01
C ASP A 39 -11.67 17.82 -5.70
N ASN A 40 -10.61 18.40 -5.12
CA ASN A 40 -9.97 19.63 -5.61
C ASN A 40 -8.84 19.40 -6.65
N LYS A 41 -8.56 18.15 -7.04
CA LYS A 41 -7.60 17.68 -8.09
C LYS A 41 -6.13 18.10 -7.95
N ILE A 42 -5.77 19.15 -7.21
CA ILE A 42 -4.40 19.62 -6.98
C ILE A 42 -4.30 20.10 -5.53
N ILE A 43 -3.29 19.62 -4.80
CA ILE A 43 -3.00 20.08 -3.43
C ILE A 43 -1.75 20.95 -3.42
N SER A 44 -1.72 21.94 -2.53
CA SER A 44 -0.52 22.73 -2.26
C SER A 44 0.55 21.89 -1.54
N LYS A 45 1.79 22.38 -1.59
CA LYS A 45 2.92 21.73 -0.90
C LYS A 45 2.72 21.76 0.61
N GLU A 46 2.14 22.83 1.13
CA GLU A 46 1.86 23.04 2.56
C GLU A 46 0.80 22.06 3.07
N GLU A 47 -0.30 21.86 2.32
CA GLU A 47 -1.33 20.87 2.64
C GLU A 47 -0.77 19.45 2.65
N PHE A 48 0.05 19.11 1.66
CA PHE A 48 0.73 17.81 1.62
C PHE A 48 1.63 17.59 2.85
N ILE A 49 2.45 18.58 3.20
CA ILE A 49 3.34 18.51 4.37
C ILE A 49 2.53 18.34 5.66
N SER A 50 1.43 19.09 5.81
CA SER A 50 0.53 19.01 6.96
C SER A 50 -0.04 17.59 7.12
N LEU A 51 -0.67 17.06 6.06
CA LEU A 51 -1.23 15.69 6.08
C LEU A 51 -0.17 14.63 6.35
N ARG A 52 1.01 14.75 5.72
CA ARG A 52 2.12 13.83 5.94
C ARG A 52 2.58 13.85 7.40
N ASN A 53 2.65 15.01 8.03
CA ASN A 53 3.03 15.13 9.44
C ASN A 53 1.98 14.53 10.38
N SER A 54 0.70 14.76 10.11
CA SER A 54 -0.40 14.13 10.83
C SER A 54 -0.31 12.60 10.74
N MET A 55 -0.09 12.06 9.55
CA MET A 55 0.13 10.63 9.33
C MET A 55 1.35 10.07 10.10
N LEU A 56 2.48 10.76 10.05
CA LEU A 56 3.69 10.37 10.80
C LEU A 56 3.46 10.37 12.30
N ASN A 57 2.66 11.31 12.81
CA ASN A 57 2.29 11.36 14.22
C ASN A 57 1.46 10.13 14.62
N VAL A 58 0.45 9.76 13.81
CA VAL A 58 -0.33 8.53 14.05
C VAL A 58 0.56 7.29 13.99
N LYS A 59 1.49 7.20 13.02
CA LYS A 59 2.44 6.09 12.92
C LYS A 59 3.32 5.96 14.17
N ARG A 60 3.81 7.08 14.72
CA ARG A 60 4.57 7.09 15.98
C ARG A 60 3.73 6.57 17.14
N LYS A 61 2.46 6.99 17.26
CA LYS A 61 1.53 6.51 18.30
C LYS A 61 1.27 5.00 18.19
N VAL A 62 1.04 4.48 16.97
CA VAL A 62 0.86 3.04 16.73
C VAL A 62 2.12 2.25 17.09
N ASN A 63 3.30 2.72 16.68
CA ASN A 63 4.58 2.07 17.01
C ASN A 63 4.82 2.03 18.52
N PHE A 64 4.54 3.13 19.23
CA PHE A 64 4.63 3.17 20.69
C PHE A 64 3.72 2.13 21.34
N LEU A 65 2.47 1.99 20.88
CA LEU A 65 1.55 0.97 21.38
C LEU A 65 2.01 -0.44 21.06
N MET A 66 2.55 -0.70 19.87
CA MET A 66 3.06 -2.03 19.51
C MET A 66 4.22 -2.46 20.41
N ILE A 67 5.17 -1.56 20.68
CA ILE A 67 6.31 -1.82 21.57
C ILE A 67 5.82 -2.13 22.99
N ASN A 68 4.89 -1.32 23.52
CA ASN A 68 4.45 -1.44 24.91
C ASN A 68 3.44 -2.58 25.14
N SER A 69 2.65 -2.94 24.13
CA SER A 69 1.63 -4.00 24.27
C SER A 69 2.16 -5.41 23.99
N LYS A 70 3.38 -5.56 23.42
CA LYS A 70 3.91 -6.84 22.91
C LYS A 70 2.97 -7.55 21.90
N VAL A 71 2.01 -6.82 21.32
CA VAL A 71 1.04 -7.37 20.35
C VAL A 71 1.65 -7.35 18.95
N LYS A 72 1.52 -8.46 18.21
CA LYS A 72 1.87 -8.52 16.77
C LYS A 72 1.15 -7.41 16.00
N THR A 73 1.83 -6.83 15.02
CA THR A 73 1.33 -5.86 14.00
C THR A 73 -0.16 -5.53 14.11
N LEU A 74 -0.47 -4.35 14.62
CA LEU A 74 -1.85 -3.86 14.73
C LEU A 74 -2.44 -3.58 13.34
N LYS A 75 -3.75 -3.81 13.17
CA LYS A 75 -4.49 -3.46 11.93
C LYS A 75 -4.28 -2.01 11.49
N TYR A 76 -3.99 -1.12 12.44
CA TYR A 76 -3.71 0.29 12.19
C TYR A 76 -2.44 0.55 11.37
N ASP A 77 -1.40 -0.29 11.47
CA ASP A 77 -0.16 -0.06 10.71
C ASP A 77 -0.41 -0.27 9.21
N SER A 78 -1.07 -1.37 8.85
CA SER A 78 -1.54 -1.62 7.48
C SER A 78 -2.52 -0.54 6.98
N PHE A 79 -3.38 -0.01 7.86
CA PHE A 79 -4.31 1.05 7.51
C PHE A 79 -3.61 2.40 7.28
N ILE A 80 -2.62 2.76 8.12
CA ILE A 80 -1.79 3.95 7.93
C ILE A 80 -1.01 3.84 6.63
N GLU A 81 -0.42 2.69 6.33
CA GLU A 81 0.28 2.52 5.05
C GLU A 81 -0.67 2.61 3.84
N THR A 82 -1.89 2.12 3.98
CA THR A 82 -2.97 2.29 2.98
C THR A 82 -3.32 3.75 2.76
N ILE A 83 -3.52 4.52 3.84
CA ILE A 83 -3.79 5.97 3.79
C ILE A 83 -2.59 6.75 3.24
N THR A 84 -1.36 6.31 3.52
CA THR A 84 -0.15 6.97 3.02
C THR A 84 -0.10 6.90 1.50
N GLY A 85 -0.54 5.79 0.92
CA GLY A 85 -0.69 5.67 -0.53
C GLY A 85 -1.87 6.45 -1.12
N PHE A 86 -2.71 7.06 -0.28
CA PHE A 86 -3.79 7.95 -0.70
C PHE A 86 -3.44 9.44 -0.61
N LEU A 87 -2.28 9.79 -0.03
CA LEU A 87 -1.79 11.17 -0.05
C LEU A 87 -1.63 11.64 -1.51
N PRO A 88 -2.31 12.73 -1.92
CA PRO A 88 -2.15 13.27 -3.26
C PRO A 88 -0.69 13.66 -3.46
N THR A 89 -0.16 13.50 -4.66
CA THR A 89 1.23 13.83 -4.96
C THR A 89 1.35 15.36 -5.08
N PRO A 90 2.26 16.03 -4.36
CA PRO A 90 2.42 17.47 -4.50
C PRO A 90 2.85 17.82 -5.93
N SER A 91 2.44 18.99 -6.42
CA SER A 91 2.96 19.54 -7.67
C SER A 91 4.49 19.69 -7.53
N ALA A 92 5.21 19.12 -8.49
CA ALA A 92 6.55 18.60 -8.33
C ALA A 92 7.62 19.62 -7.92
N SER A 93 8.34 19.32 -6.84
CA SER A 93 9.80 19.47 -6.83
C SER A 93 10.38 18.06 -6.65
N HIS A 94 10.79 17.42 -7.74
CA HIS A 94 11.53 16.16 -7.64
C HIS A 94 12.83 16.43 -6.88
N ASN A 95 13.10 15.65 -5.83
CA ASN A 95 14.32 15.80 -5.02
C ASN A 95 15.50 15.00 -5.60
N MET A 96 15.32 14.41 -6.80
CA MET A 96 16.26 13.49 -7.42
C MET A 96 16.28 13.73 -8.93
N GLU A 97 17.48 13.73 -9.50
CA GLU A 97 17.69 13.84 -10.95
C GLU A 97 17.22 12.57 -11.69
N GLU A 98 16.76 12.71 -12.93
CA GLU A 98 16.21 11.59 -13.71
C GLU A 98 17.24 10.47 -13.95
N TYR A 99 18.51 10.83 -14.12
CA TYR A 99 19.58 9.84 -14.32
C TYR A 99 19.77 8.98 -13.05
N GLU A 100 19.72 9.60 -11.88
CA GLU A 100 19.88 8.95 -10.59
C GLU A 100 18.71 7.99 -10.34
N TYR A 101 17.49 8.45 -10.64
CA TYR A 101 16.29 7.61 -10.60
C TYR A 101 16.45 6.35 -11.47
N LYS A 102 16.87 6.50 -12.74
CA LYS A 102 17.07 5.38 -13.67
C LYS A 102 18.13 4.40 -13.17
N MET A 103 19.21 4.91 -12.58
CA MET A 103 20.27 4.09 -12.00
C MET A 103 19.74 3.22 -10.85
N TYR A 104 19.12 3.84 -9.84
CA TYR A 104 18.55 3.12 -8.70
C TYR A 104 17.46 2.12 -9.12
N LEU A 105 16.60 2.48 -10.06
CA LEU A 105 15.58 1.59 -10.61
C LEU A 105 16.21 0.34 -11.23
N LYS A 106 17.25 0.52 -12.06
CA LYS A 106 17.98 -0.59 -12.70
C LYS A 106 18.63 -1.50 -11.66
N GLU A 107 19.23 -0.94 -10.63
CA GLU A 107 19.81 -1.72 -9.53
C GLU A 107 18.77 -2.50 -8.73
N ALA A 108 17.62 -1.89 -8.44
CA ALA A 108 16.52 -2.54 -7.74
C ALA A 108 15.99 -3.74 -8.55
N ILE A 109 15.80 -3.56 -9.86
CA ILE A 109 15.40 -4.64 -10.77
C ILE A 109 16.46 -5.74 -10.85
N LYS A 110 17.75 -5.38 -10.90
CA LYS A 110 18.87 -6.33 -10.87
C LYS A 110 18.92 -7.14 -9.56
N ALA A 111 18.58 -6.52 -8.43
CA ALA A 111 18.48 -7.23 -7.15
C ALA A 111 17.30 -8.23 -7.17
N MET A 112 16.14 -7.83 -7.72
CA MET A 112 15.00 -8.74 -7.88
C MET A 112 15.30 -9.94 -8.79
N SER A 113 16.01 -9.74 -9.91
CA SER A 113 16.35 -10.86 -10.80
C SER A 113 17.27 -11.89 -10.13
N LYS A 114 18.06 -11.45 -9.14
CA LYS A 114 18.87 -12.32 -8.26
C LYS A 114 18.10 -12.88 -7.07
N ARG A 115 16.80 -12.59 -6.95
CA ARG A 115 15.96 -12.90 -5.78
C ARG A 115 16.45 -12.29 -4.46
N ASP A 116 17.26 -11.24 -4.54
CA ASP A 116 17.66 -10.42 -3.38
C ASP A 116 16.56 -9.39 -3.09
N PHE A 117 15.46 -9.88 -2.53
CA PHE A 117 14.25 -9.09 -2.28
C PHE A 117 14.47 -7.97 -1.26
N GLU A 118 15.31 -8.18 -0.25
CA GLU A 118 15.62 -7.16 0.76
C GLU A 118 16.40 -5.97 0.19
N SER A 119 17.41 -6.24 -0.65
CA SER A 119 18.15 -5.17 -1.35
C SER A 119 17.26 -4.43 -2.36
N ALA A 120 16.42 -5.16 -3.09
CA ALA A 120 15.47 -4.56 -4.01
C ALA A 120 14.45 -3.66 -3.28
N LYS A 121 13.85 -4.15 -2.19
CA LYS A 121 12.86 -3.42 -1.40
C LYS A 121 13.43 -2.13 -0.85
N ARG A 122 14.61 -2.17 -0.24
CA ARG A 122 15.31 -0.96 0.26
C ARG A 122 15.51 0.10 -0.82
N LYS A 123 15.87 -0.31 -2.04
CA LYS A 123 16.02 0.62 -3.17
C LYS A 123 14.68 1.21 -3.63
N PHE A 124 13.63 0.40 -3.74
CA PHE A 124 12.29 0.91 -4.07
C PHE A 124 11.73 1.82 -2.98
N ASP A 125 11.97 1.51 -1.70
CA ASP A 125 11.59 2.37 -0.58
C ASP A 125 12.34 3.72 -0.64
N TYR A 126 13.62 3.71 -0.98
CA TYR A 126 14.41 4.93 -1.20
C TYR A 126 13.85 5.80 -2.34
N LEU A 127 13.53 5.19 -3.49
CA LEU A 127 12.88 5.88 -4.61
C LEU A 127 11.53 6.48 -4.21
N ARG A 128 10.71 5.71 -3.47
CA ARG A 128 9.40 6.16 -2.98
C ARG A 128 9.50 7.38 -2.07
N VAL A 129 10.45 7.38 -1.13
CA VAL A 129 10.63 8.49 -0.17
C VAL A 129 11.08 9.79 -0.85
N ASN A 130 11.86 9.68 -1.93
CA ASN A 130 12.38 10.84 -2.67
C ASN A 130 11.44 11.38 -3.75
N GLN A 131 10.16 10.94 -3.77
CA GLN A 131 9.09 11.48 -4.63
C GLN A 131 9.49 11.57 -6.11
N THR A 132 9.97 10.44 -6.63
CA THR A 132 10.56 10.33 -7.96
C THR A 132 9.55 10.41 -9.10
N TYR A 133 10.06 10.56 -10.33
CA TYR A 133 9.34 10.62 -11.60
C TYR A 133 8.26 9.55 -11.81
N ASP A 134 8.45 8.34 -11.28
CA ASP A 134 7.43 7.29 -11.31
C ASP A 134 7.29 6.62 -9.94
N LEU A 135 6.35 7.13 -9.15
CA LEU A 135 6.05 6.64 -7.82
C LEU A 135 5.23 5.34 -7.85
N ALA A 136 4.31 5.20 -8.81
CA ALA A 136 3.42 4.02 -8.85
C ALA A 136 4.23 2.74 -9.10
N ILE A 137 5.24 2.78 -9.97
CA ILE A 137 6.06 1.59 -10.24
C ILE A 137 6.76 1.08 -8.98
N CYS A 138 7.13 1.97 -8.05
CA CYS A 138 7.72 1.56 -6.78
C CYS A 138 6.74 0.74 -5.96
N TYR A 139 5.48 1.18 -5.85
CA TYR A 139 4.41 0.42 -5.19
C TYR A 139 4.14 -0.93 -5.87
N TYR A 140 4.12 -0.97 -7.20
CA TYR A 140 3.97 -2.23 -7.94
C TYR A 140 5.06 -3.24 -7.57
N TRP A 141 6.33 -2.82 -7.59
CA TRP A 141 7.44 -3.73 -7.31
C TRP A 141 7.54 -4.12 -5.84
N ILE A 142 7.25 -3.21 -4.90
CA ILE A 142 7.17 -3.55 -3.47
C ILE A 142 6.04 -4.56 -3.24
N GLY A 143 4.88 -4.38 -3.89
CA GLY A 143 3.78 -5.35 -3.84
C GLY A 143 4.20 -6.73 -4.34
N PHE A 144 4.95 -6.78 -5.44
CA PHE A 144 5.50 -8.03 -5.97
C PHE A 144 6.50 -8.68 -5.01
N ILE A 145 7.40 -7.90 -4.41
CA ILE A 145 8.37 -8.39 -3.42
C ILE A 145 7.63 -9.02 -2.22
N ASN A 146 6.69 -8.29 -1.63
CA ASN A 146 5.90 -8.77 -0.49
C ASN A 146 5.13 -10.05 -0.85
N PHE A 147 4.58 -10.13 -2.07
CA PHE A 147 3.89 -11.35 -2.53
C PHE A 147 4.83 -12.56 -2.58
N ASN A 148 6.06 -12.39 -3.08
CA ASN A 148 7.05 -13.47 -3.13
C ASN A 148 7.60 -13.86 -1.76
N GLN A 149 7.65 -12.91 -0.81
CA GLN A 149 8.01 -13.17 0.58
C GLN A 149 6.83 -13.67 1.44
N ASN A 150 5.66 -13.91 0.83
CA ASN A 150 4.43 -14.33 1.49
C ASN A 150 3.86 -13.33 2.52
N ASN A 151 4.25 -12.05 2.42
CA ASN A 151 3.67 -10.93 3.17
C ASN A 151 2.40 -10.45 2.44
N LEU A 152 1.35 -11.26 2.51
CA LEU A 152 0.18 -11.16 1.64
C LEU A 152 -0.63 -9.86 1.81
N ASP A 153 -0.80 -9.38 3.04
CA ASP A 153 -1.56 -8.16 3.31
C ASP A 153 -0.82 -6.91 2.79
N ASP A 154 0.49 -6.83 3.04
CA ASP A 154 1.33 -5.74 2.52
C ASP A 154 1.38 -5.76 1.00
N ALA A 155 1.36 -6.96 0.39
CA ALA A 155 1.28 -7.10 -1.06
C ALA A 155 -0.04 -6.55 -1.62
N ILE A 156 -1.19 -6.92 -1.04
CA ILE A 156 -2.52 -6.39 -1.43
C ILE A 156 -2.52 -4.87 -1.34
N MET A 157 -2.03 -4.32 -0.24
CA MET A 157 -2.01 -2.89 -0.01
C MET A 157 -1.17 -2.15 -1.06
N ASN A 158 0.07 -2.61 -1.31
CA ASN A 158 0.95 -1.96 -2.30
C ASN A 158 0.39 -2.07 -3.73
N PHE A 159 -0.20 -3.21 -4.11
CA PHE A 159 -0.89 -3.32 -5.40
C PHE A 159 -2.13 -2.42 -5.50
N GLY A 160 -2.89 -2.28 -4.42
CA GLY A 160 -4.03 -1.37 -4.34
C GLY A 160 -3.64 0.10 -4.54
N ILE A 161 -2.57 0.54 -3.87
CA ILE A 161 -2.02 1.89 -4.02
C ILE A 161 -1.57 2.12 -5.47
N PHE A 162 -0.82 1.19 -6.04
CA PHE A 162 -0.43 1.24 -7.45
C PHE A 162 -1.63 1.43 -8.38
N CYS A 163 -2.65 0.57 -8.28
CA CYS A 163 -3.85 0.64 -9.12
C CYS A 163 -4.58 1.97 -8.98
N LYS A 164 -4.65 2.54 -7.76
CA LYS A 164 -5.30 3.84 -7.53
C LYS A 164 -4.52 4.99 -8.17
N ILE A 165 -3.20 5.04 -8.00
CA ILE A 165 -2.37 6.07 -8.64
C ILE A 165 -2.54 6.00 -10.17
N MET A 166 -2.59 4.79 -10.73
CA MET A 166 -2.81 4.59 -12.16
C MET A 166 -4.19 5.10 -12.60
N ASP A 167 -5.25 4.82 -11.85
CA ASP A 167 -6.62 5.28 -12.16
C ASP A 167 -6.72 6.82 -12.16
N GLN A 168 -6.13 7.48 -11.15
CA GLN A 168 -6.07 8.94 -11.06
C GLN A 168 -5.31 9.59 -12.22
N ASN A 169 -4.39 8.84 -12.85
CA ASN A 169 -3.52 9.32 -13.91
C ASN A 169 -3.86 8.73 -15.29
N ASN A 170 -5.07 8.20 -15.49
CA ASN A 170 -5.46 7.38 -16.65
C ASN A 170 -5.31 8.01 -18.06
N LYS A 171 -4.99 9.30 -18.15
CA LYS A 171 -4.72 10.03 -19.40
C LYS A 171 -3.27 10.47 -19.58
N SER A 172 -2.41 10.18 -18.61
CA SER A 172 -0.99 10.59 -18.63
C SER A 172 -0.12 9.64 -19.46
N GLU A 173 1.00 10.15 -19.99
CA GLU A 173 2.03 9.32 -20.62
C GLU A 173 2.56 8.25 -19.63
N PHE A 174 2.66 8.64 -18.36
CA PHE A 174 2.97 7.77 -17.24
C PHE A 174 2.04 6.55 -17.15
N TYR A 175 0.73 6.75 -17.31
CA TYR A 175 -0.24 5.66 -17.30
C TYR A 175 -0.01 4.70 -18.46
N LEU A 176 0.20 5.23 -19.68
CA LEU A 176 0.41 4.41 -20.87
C LEU A 176 1.63 3.48 -20.72
N LYS A 177 2.73 3.98 -20.12
CA LYS A 177 3.94 3.19 -19.84
C LYS A 177 3.72 2.04 -18.86
N ASN A 178 2.73 2.17 -17.96
CA ASN A 178 2.50 1.23 -16.87
C ASN A 178 1.18 0.44 -16.98
N LYS A 179 0.37 0.66 -18.02
CA LYS A 179 -0.96 0.06 -18.20
C LYS A 179 -0.97 -1.47 -18.06
N SER A 180 -0.02 -2.16 -18.68
CA SER A 180 0.09 -3.64 -18.63
C SER A 180 0.36 -4.19 -17.21
N LYS A 181 0.86 -3.35 -16.31
CA LYS A 181 1.12 -3.74 -14.91
C LYS A 181 -0.15 -3.67 -14.06
N ILE A 182 -1.19 -2.94 -14.47
CA ILE A 182 -2.51 -2.88 -13.80
C ILE A 182 -3.11 -4.28 -13.77
N TYR A 183 -3.22 -4.93 -14.92
CA TYR A 183 -3.67 -6.31 -15.03
C TYR A 183 -2.87 -7.25 -14.12
N ARG A 184 -1.53 -7.15 -14.13
CA ARG A 184 -0.65 -7.98 -13.30
C ARG A 184 -0.86 -7.77 -11.81
N ALA A 185 -1.07 -6.53 -11.37
CA ALA A 185 -1.39 -6.20 -10.00
C ALA A 185 -2.75 -6.77 -9.59
N LEU A 186 -3.80 -6.57 -10.40
CA LEU A 186 -5.15 -7.12 -10.15
C LEU A 186 -5.14 -8.65 -10.06
N MET A 187 -4.44 -9.32 -10.99
CA MET A 187 -4.27 -10.78 -10.95
C MET A 187 -3.51 -11.25 -9.71
N SER A 188 -2.50 -10.49 -9.26
CA SER A 188 -1.76 -10.82 -8.04
C SER A 188 -2.63 -10.66 -6.81
N MET A 189 -3.39 -9.58 -6.68
CA MET A 189 -4.37 -9.40 -5.61
C MET A 189 -5.43 -10.51 -5.61
N MET A 190 -5.95 -10.90 -6.77
CA MET A 190 -6.90 -12.01 -6.90
C MET A 190 -6.29 -13.33 -6.41
N LYS A 191 -5.04 -13.65 -6.81
CA LYS A 191 -4.29 -14.81 -6.32
C LYS A 191 -4.15 -14.79 -4.80
N ILE A 192 -3.87 -13.63 -4.23
CA ILE A 192 -3.74 -13.47 -2.77
C ILE A 192 -5.07 -13.72 -2.07
N TYR A 193 -6.17 -13.08 -2.52
CA TYR A 193 -7.50 -13.31 -1.92
C TYR A 193 -7.92 -14.77 -2.02
N TYR A 194 -7.64 -15.44 -3.14
CA TYR A 194 -7.90 -16.88 -3.28
C TYR A 194 -7.09 -17.70 -2.25
N LYS A 195 -5.78 -17.45 -2.11
CA LYS A 195 -4.93 -18.11 -1.10
C LYS A 195 -5.42 -17.90 0.34
N LYS A 196 -6.05 -16.75 0.62
CA LYS A 196 -6.63 -16.42 1.92
C LYS A 196 -8.06 -16.95 2.11
N ASN A 197 -8.59 -17.72 1.16
CA ASN A 197 -10.00 -18.17 1.12
C ASN A 197 -11.03 -17.03 1.11
N GLU A 198 -10.63 -15.82 0.69
CA GLU A 198 -11.50 -14.65 0.54
C GLU A 198 -12.19 -14.66 -0.85
N PHE A 199 -12.91 -15.73 -1.16
CA PHE A 199 -13.41 -16.02 -2.52
C PHE A 199 -14.33 -14.96 -3.10
N VAL A 200 -15.16 -14.31 -2.26
CA VAL A 200 -16.04 -13.21 -2.70
C VAL A 200 -15.22 -12.06 -3.30
N LYS A 201 -14.12 -11.68 -2.65
CA LYS A 201 -13.22 -10.63 -3.14
C LYS A 201 -12.46 -11.07 -4.39
N ALA A 202 -11.99 -12.32 -4.42
CA ALA A 202 -11.34 -12.89 -5.60
C ALA A 202 -12.28 -12.88 -6.83
N LYS A 203 -13.54 -13.30 -6.67
CA LYS A 203 -14.57 -13.25 -7.73
C LYS A 203 -14.88 -11.83 -8.19
N SER A 204 -14.94 -10.88 -7.26
CA SER A 204 -15.17 -9.47 -7.59
C SER A 204 -14.03 -8.91 -8.47
N LEU A 205 -12.77 -9.19 -8.12
CA LEU A 205 -11.63 -8.83 -8.96
C LEU A 205 -11.66 -9.54 -10.31
N LEU A 206 -12.03 -10.82 -10.34
CA LEU A 206 -12.14 -11.57 -11.60
C LEU A 206 -13.13 -10.93 -12.57
N LYS A 207 -14.30 -10.49 -12.08
CA LYS A 207 -15.28 -9.77 -12.92
C LYS A 207 -14.67 -8.52 -13.53
N LYS A 208 -13.95 -7.73 -12.73
CA LYS A 208 -13.25 -6.53 -13.20
C LYS A 208 -12.20 -6.86 -14.26
N ILE A 209 -11.37 -7.89 -14.03
CA ILE A 209 -10.33 -8.32 -14.97
C ILE A 209 -10.94 -8.79 -16.29
N LYS A 210 -12.04 -9.56 -16.25
CA LYS A 210 -12.75 -9.99 -17.48
C LYS A 210 -13.39 -8.84 -18.23
N HIS A 211 -13.83 -7.79 -17.55
CA HIS A 211 -14.41 -6.61 -18.18
C HIS A 211 -13.34 -5.69 -18.80
N ASP A 212 -12.29 -5.38 -18.05
CA ASP A 212 -11.31 -4.34 -18.42
C ASP A 212 -10.06 -4.88 -19.15
N HIS A 213 -9.73 -6.16 -18.97
CA HIS A 213 -8.43 -6.75 -19.34
C HIS A 213 -8.53 -8.18 -19.90
N LEU A 214 -9.64 -8.53 -20.57
CA LEU A 214 -9.88 -9.88 -21.08
C LEU A 214 -8.74 -10.38 -21.98
N ASP A 215 -8.29 -9.52 -22.89
CA ASP A 215 -7.25 -9.83 -23.87
C ASP A 215 -5.87 -10.04 -23.23
N GLU A 216 -5.68 -9.65 -21.97
CA GLU A 216 -4.42 -9.83 -21.25
C GLU A 216 -4.29 -11.22 -20.60
N ILE A 217 -5.39 -12.00 -20.50
CA ILE A 217 -5.41 -13.37 -19.95
C ILE A 217 -4.87 -14.37 -20.99
N LYS A 218 -3.56 -14.34 -21.21
CA LYS A 218 -2.92 -15.19 -22.23
C LYS A 218 -2.26 -16.44 -21.66
N SER A 219 -1.59 -16.32 -20.51
CA SER A 219 -0.74 -17.39 -19.99
C SER A 219 -1.53 -18.57 -19.43
N VAL A 220 -0.97 -19.78 -19.52
CA VAL A 220 -1.58 -21.00 -18.95
C VAL A 220 -1.81 -20.85 -17.44
N SER A 221 -0.85 -20.24 -16.73
CA SER A 221 -0.96 -19.98 -15.29
C SER A 221 -2.12 -19.03 -14.97
N ASP A 222 -2.30 -17.97 -15.77
CA ASP A 222 -3.38 -17.01 -15.57
C ASP A 222 -4.75 -17.64 -15.87
N LYS A 223 -4.86 -18.48 -16.91
CA LYS A 223 -6.08 -19.24 -17.20
C LYS A 223 -6.42 -20.23 -16.08
N ALA A 224 -5.42 -20.92 -15.54
CA ALA A 224 -5.62 -21.88 -14.44
C ALA A 224 -6.21 -21.21 -13.20
N ILE A 225 -5.63 -20.08 -12.74
CA ILE A 225 -6.16 -19.39 -11.55
C ILE A 225 -7.56 -18.80 -11.81
N VAL A 226 -7.82 -18.28 -13.00
CA VAL A 226 -9.16 -17.77 -13.37
C VAL A 226 -10.20 -18.87 -13.26
N ASN A 227 -9.89 -20.08 -13.73
CA ASN A 227 -10.76 -21.23 -13.61
C ASN A 227 -10.95 -21.63 -12.14
N SER A 228 -9.88 -21.69 -11.34
CA SER A 228 -9.97 -22.00 -9.90
C SER A 228 -10.85 -21.00 -9.13
N VAL A 229 -10.71 -19.69 -9.41
CA VAL A 229 -11.53 -18.64 -8.77
C VAL A 229 -12.98 -18.67 -9.25
N SER A 230 -13.23 -19.11 -10.48
CA SER A 230 -14.59 -19.26 -11.02
C SER A 230 -15.35 -20.44 -10.39
N LEU A 231 -14.63 -21.48 -9.95
CA LEU A 231 -15.19 -22.72 -9.39
C LEU A 231 -15.35 -22.72 -7.86
N ALA A 232 -14.45 -22.05 -7.13
CA ALA A 232 -14.68 -21.69 -5.72
C ALA A 232 -15.88 -20.76 -5.60
#